data_AF-A0AAI9YLR1-F1
#
_entry.id   AF-A0AAI9YLR1-F1
#
_cell.length_a   1.000
_cell.length_b   1.000
_cell.length_c   1.000
_cell.angle_alpha   90.00
_cell.angle_beta   90.00
_cell.angle_gamma   90.00
#
_symmetry.space_group_name_H-M   'P 1'
#
loop_
_entity.id
_entity.type
_entity.pdbx_description
1 polymer ?
#
loop_
_entity_poly.entity_id
_entity_poly.type
_entity_poly.pdbx_seq_one_letter_code
_entity_poly.pdbx_strand_id
1 'polypeptide(L)'
;MLIANIASALLLFSGFSAAVPSPILPQSNDNILEIRASKDVNPAAVTGTTCTDKNAKIDTHDMNVATLAICGGIAGSIQKCGGAPKSTTGVSGTAKFTLNPTASGATINVSKGRWEGCIRAARATCPSGSFKSTCKGGASTGDVAFTLTNP
;
A
#
# COMPACT_ATOMS: atom_id res chain seq x y z
N MET A 1 -26.84 -16.20 -82.21
CA MET A 1 -25.44 -16.66 -82.12
C MET A 1 -24.63 -15.62 -81.39
N LEU A 2 -23.62 -16.08 -80.64
CA LEU A 2 -22.65 -15.36 -79.78
C LEU A 2 -23.21 -14.87 -78.43
N ILE A 3 -23.12 -15.65 -77.35
CA ILE A 3 -21.95 -16.09 -76.55
C ILE A 3 -21.43 -14.97 -75.64
N ALA A 4 -21.53 -15.26 -74.34
CA ALA A 4 -21.11 -14.49 -73.18
C ALA A 4 -19.63 -14.12 -73.18
N ASN A 5 -19.26 -13.04 -72.47
CA ASN A 5 -17.99 -12.97 -71.77
C ASN A 5 -18.12 -12.15 -70.47
N ILE A 6 -17.53 -12.73 -69.43
CA ILE A 6 -17.73 -12.47 -68.02
C ILE A 6 -16.51 -11.70 -67.49
N ALA A 7 -16.78 -10.80 -66.54
CA ALA A 7 -15.92 -10.31 -65.46
C ALA A 7 -14.46 -9.94 -65.74
N SER A 8 -14.12 -8.70 -65.38
CA SER A 8 -13.06 -8.42 -64.40
C SER A 8 -13.15 -6.97 -63.95
N ALA A 9 -13.74 -6.73 -62.78
CA ALA A 9 -13.62 -5.48 -62.06
C ALA A 9 -12.76 -5.74 -60.81
N LEU A 10 -11.46 -5.44 -60.94
CA LEU A 10 -10.51 -5.48 -59.83
C LEU A 10 -10.81 -4.27 -58.91
N LEU A 11 -11.44 -4.53 -57.76
CA LEU A 11 -11.61 -3.52 -56.71
C LEU A 11 -10.31 -3.40 -55.91
N LEU A 12 -9.53 -2.36 -56.20
CA LEU A 12 -8.43 -1.91 -55.35
C LEU A 12 -9.02 -1.05 -54.22
N PHE A 13 -9.36 -1.68 -53.09
CA PHE A 13 -9.54 -0.96 -51.84
C PHE A 13 -8.18 -0.83 -51.14
N SER A 14 -7.56 0.33 -51.34
CA SER A 14 -6.37 0.78 -50.61
C SER A 14 -6.70 0.82 -49.11
N GLY A 15 -5.97 0.03 -48.33
CA GLY A 15 -6.10 0.00 -46.87
C GLY A 15 -5.71 1.34 -46.24
N PHE A 16 -6.69 2.03 -45.67
CA PHE A 16 -6.47 3.00 -44.60
C PHE A 16 -6.68 2.28 -43.27
N SER A 17 -5.64 1.68 -42.71
CA SER A 17 -5.63 1.30 -41.30
C SER A 17 -5.47 2.58 -40.48
N ALA A 18 -6.60 3.17 -40.07
CA ALA A 18 -6.59 4.15 -39.00
C ALA A 18 -6.09 3.44 -37.72
N ALA A 19 -4.88 3.78 -37.27
CA ALA A 19 -4.40 3.39 -35.96
C ALA A 19 -5.32 4.01 -34.92
N VAL A 20 -6.29 3.23 -34.42
CA VAL A 20 -7.11 3.60 -33.27
C VAL A 20 -6.17 3.73 -32.07
N PRO A 21 -6.05 4.91 -31.44
CA PRO A 21 -5.29 5.04 -30.21
C PRO A 21 -5.93 4.12 -29.17
N SER A 22 -5.15 3.17 -28.65
CA SER A 22 -5.63 2.32 -27.57
C SER A 22 -6.01 3.21 -26.38
N PRO A 23 -7.23 3.06 -25.82
CA PRO A 23 -7.59 3.79 -24.62
C PRO A 23 -6.64 3.34 -23.51
N ILE A 24 -5.90 4.31 -22.94
CA ILE A 24 -5.13 4.09 -21.71
C ILE A 24 -6.17 3.87 -20.62
N LEU A 25 -6.46 2.61 -20.30
CA LEU A 25 -7.28 2.27 -19.14
C LEU A 25 -6.49 2.66 -17.88
N PRO A 26 -7.05 3.48 -16.98
CA PRO A 26 -6.43 3.68 -15.67
C PRO A 26 -6.32 2.32 -14.99
N GLN A 27 -5.09 1.93 -14.62
CA GLN A 27 -4.82 0.69 -13.88
C GLN A 27 -5.72 0.63 -12.63
N SER A 28 -6.74 -0.21 -12.70
CA SER A 28 -7.81 -0.34 -11.70
C SER A 28 -7.42 -1.16 -10.45
N ASN A 29 -6.16 -1.59 -10.36
CA ASN A 29 -5.71 -2.53 -9.33
C ASN A 29 -5.43 -1.86 -7.98
N ASP A 30 -5.06 -0.57 -7.95
CA ASP A 30 -4.79 0.13 -6.69
C ASP A 30 -6.07 0.45 -5.91
N ASN A 31 -7.18 0.65 -6.62
CA ASN A 31 -8.48 1.00 -6.03
C ASN A 31 -9.13 -0.14 -5.22
N ILE A 32 -8.86 -1.41 -5.56
CA ILE A 32 -9.58 -2.54 -4.94
C ILE A 32 -9.17 -2.73 -3.47
N LEU A 33 -7.89 -2.47 -3.14
CA LEU A 33 -7.42 -2.52 -1.76
C LEU A 33 -7.91 -1.31 -0.95
N GLU A 34 -7.97 -0.14 -1.58
CA GLU A 34 -8.46 1.09 -0.94
C GLU A 34 -9.96 1.03 -0.60
N ILE A 35 -10.78 0.35 -1.41
CA ILE A 35 -12.21 0.15 -1.14
C ILE A 35 -12.45 -0.69 0.13
N ARG A 36 -11.51 -1.57 0.51
CA ARG A 36 -11.63 -2.43 1.70
C ARG A 36 -10.99 -1.83 2.95
N ALA A 37 -10.20 -0.77 2.81
CA ALA A 37 -9.52 -0.13 3.93
C ALA A 37 -10.47 0.83 4.66
N SER A 38 -10.52 0.74 5.99
CA SER A 38 -11.21 1.75 6.80
C SER A 38 -10.57 3.12 6.56
N LYS A 39 -11.39 4.14 6.31
CA LYS A 39 -10.96 5.53 6.11
C LYS A 39 -11.01 6.35 7.41
N ASP A 40 -11.50 5.77 8.50
CA ASP A 40 -11.64 6.46 9.77
C ASP A 40 -10.26 6.73 10.40
N VAL A 41 -10.06 7.97 10.78
CA VAL A 41 -8.85 8.45 11.45
C VAL A 41 -9.18 8.74 12.91
N ASN A 42 -8.50 8.05 13.82
CA ASN A 42 -8.51 8.40 15.24
C ASN A 42 -7.15 9.03 15.59
N PRO A 43 -7.05 10.37 15.74
CA PRO A 43 -5.79 11.03 16.06
C PRO A 43 -5.18 10.55 17.39
N ALA A 44 -6.00 10.09 18.32
CA ALA A 44 -5.54 9.60 19.61
C ALA A 44 -4.90 8.19 19.56
N ALA A 45 -4.93 7.52 18.39
CA ALA A 45 -4.29 6.22 18.20
C ALA A 45 -2.76 6.29 18.26
N VAL A 46 -2.17 7.48 18.04
CA VAL A 46 -0.73 7.70 18.08
C VAL A 46 -0.32 8.86 18.99
N THR A 47 0.96 8.92 19.32
CA THR A 47 1.61 10.06 19.97
C THR A 47 2.97 10.34 19.33
N GLY A 48 3.45 11.58 19.46
CA GLY A 48 4.82 11.95 19.08
C GLY A 48 5.12 11.85 17.57
N THR A 49 4.10 11.88 16.70
CA THR A 49 4.30 11.81 15.25
C THR A 49 5.17 12.97 14.78
N THR A 50 6.29 12.64 14.15
CA THR A 50 7.25 13.61 13.61
C THR A 50 7.62 13.21 12.19
N CYS A 51 7.47 14.12 11.24
CA CYS A 51 7.90 13.89 9.87
C CYS A 51 9.43 14.05 9.79
N THR A 52 10.14 12.97 9.47
CA THR A 52 11.61 12.92 9.53
C THR A 52 12.26 13.27 8.20
N ASP A 53 11.59 12.98 7.09
CA ASP A 53 11.98 13.42 5.75
C ASP A 53 10.74 13.59 4.88
N LYS A 54 10.32 14.84 4.65
CA LYS A 54 9.14 15.18 3.83
C LYS A 54 9.36 14.91 2.33
N ASN A 55 10.60 14.76 1.89
CA ASN A 55 10.96 14.59 0.49
C ASN A 55 11.11 13.12 0.07
N ALA A 56 11.20 12.20 1.04
CA ALA A 56 11.21 10.77 0.79
C ALA A 56 10.04 10.36 -0.11
N LYS A 57 10.35 9.72 -1.23
CA LYS A 57 9.36 9.25 -2.20
C LYS A 57 8.89 7.87 -1.77
N ILE A 58 7.74 7.80 -1.12
CA ILE A 58 7.15 6.54 -0.66
C ILE A 58 5.87 6.33 -1.44
N ASP A 59 5.84 5.26 -2.23
CA ASP A 59 4.68 4.85 -2.98
C ASP A 59 3.58 4.31 -2.04
N THR A 60 2.33 4.60 -2.36
CA THR A 60 1.18 4.22 -1.52
C THR A 60 0.93 2.72 -1.54
N HIS A 61 1.11 2.06 -2.69
CA HIS A 61 0.98 0.62 -2.80
C HIS A 61 2.05 -0.07 -1.95
N ASP A 62 3.31 0.33 -2.11
CA ASP A 62 4.43 -0.15 -1.30
C ASP A 62 4.18 0.03 0.20
N MET A 63 3.71 1.21 0.61
CA MET A 63 3.39 1.47 2.01
C MET A 63 2.28 0.54 2.54
N ASN A 64 1.24 0.29 1.76
CA ASN A 64 0.15 -0.59 2.15
C ASN A 64 0.61 -2.06 2.25
N VAL A 65 1.49 -2.50 1.34
CA VAL A 65 2.08 -3.85 1.42
C VAL A 65 3.04 -3.96 2.61
N ALA A 66 3.92 -2.97 2.81
CA ALA A 66 4.83 -2.91 3.95
C ALA A 66 4.09 -2.88 5.30
N THR A 67 2.93 -2.20 5.35
CA THR A 67 2.01 -2.21 6.50
C THR A 67 1.59 -3.61 6.88
N LEU A 68 1.29 -4.47 5.90
CA LEU A 68 0.83 -5.84 6.11
C LEU A 68 1.97 -6.85 6.30
N ALA A 69 3.20 -6.49 5.91
CA ALA A 69 4.36 -7.39 5.93
C ALA A 69 5.00 -7.54 7.32
N ILE A 70 4.59 -6.76 8.33
CA ILE A 70 5.12 -6.89 9.69
C ILE A 70 4.83 -8.28 10.27
N CYS A 71 5.70 -8.75 11.16
CA CYS A 71 5.60 -10.03 11.86
C CYS A 71 5.50 -11.26 10.93
N GLY A 72 6.11 -11.19 9.75
CA GLY A 72 6.02 -12.24 8.73
C GLY A 72 4.71 -12.23 7.93
N GLY A 73 3.84 -11.25 8.16
CA GLY A 73 2.56 -11.09 7.47
C GLY A 73 1.36 -11.08 8.43
N ILE A 74 0.57 -10.01 8.38
CA ILE A 74 -0.71 -9.85 9.09
C ILE A 74 -1.88 -9.65 8.12
N ALA A 75 -1.85 -10.36 7.00
CA ALA A 75 -2.87 -10.35 5.96
C ALA A 75 -3.77 -11.60 6.03
N GLY A 76 -4.88 -11.58 5.27
CA GLY A 76 -5.79 -12.73 5.17
C GLY A 76 -6.44 -13.09 6.52
N SER A 77 -6.35 -14.36 6.92
CA SER A 77 -6.88 -14.84 8.22
C SER A 77 -6.02 -14.43 9.42
N ILE A 78 -4.77 -13.99 9.20
CA ILE A 78 -3.90 -13.51 10.27
C ILE A 78 -4.27 -12.07 10.58
N GLN A 79 -4.80 -11.84 11.79
CA GLN A 79 -5.31 -10.53 12.22
C GLN A 79 -4.47 -9.91 13.35
N LYS A 80 -3.31 -10.47 13.66
CA LYS A 80 -2.40 -9.97 14.70
C LYS A 80 -0.95 -10.37 14.41
N CYS A 81 -0.02 -9.57 14.93
CA CYS A 81 1.39 -9.92 14.95
C CYS A 81 1.62 -11.24 15.71
N GLY A 82 2.07 -12.28 15.01
CA GLY A 82 2.32 -13.60 15.59
C GLY A 82 3.69 -13.70 16.27
N GLY A 83 3.85 -14.66 17.19
CA GLY A 83 5.16 -15.02 17.76
C GLY A 83 5.73 -14.05 18.82
N ALA A 84 5.00 -12.99 19.18
CA ALA A 84 5.40 -12.01 20.20
C ALA A 84 6.86 -11.51 20.05
N PRO A 85 7.26 -10.96 18.89
CA PRO A 85 8.63 -10.57 18.65
C PRO A 85 8.98 -9.28 19.43
N LYS A 86 10.27 -9.10 19.75
CA LYS A 86 10.76 -7.85 20.38
C LYS A 86 10.98 -6.71 19.38
N SER A 87 11.01 -7.03 18.09
CA SER A 87 11.11 -6.08 17.00
C SER A 87 10.54 -6.70 15.75
N THR A 88 10.01 -5.89 14.84
CA THR A 88 9.61 -6.39 13.53
C THR A 88 9.76 -5.32 12.46
N THR A 89 9.90 -5.78 11.22
CA THR A 89 9.96 -4.92 10.05
C THR A 89 8.97 -5.41 9.00
N GLY A 90 8.34 -4.47 8.31
CA GLY A 90 7.59 -4.73 7.09
C GLY A 90 8.19 -3.90 5.97
N VAL A 91 8.51 -4.51 4.84
CA VAL A 91 9.20 -3.84 3.73
C VAL A 91 8.52 -4.19 2.41
N SER A 92 8.35 -3.19 1.56
CA SER A 92 7.93 -3.35 0.17
C SER A 92 8.40 -2.13 -0.62
N GLY A 93 9.15 -2.35 -1.70
CA GLY A 93 9.68 -1.30 -2.58
C GLY A 93 10.26 -0.10 -1.80
N THR A 94 9.60 1.04 -1.93
CA THR A 94 9.96 2.35 -1.36
C THR A 94 9.49 2.58 0.09
N ALA A 95 8.95 1.55 0.75
CA ALA A 95 8.41 1.66 2.10
C ALA A 95 9.00 0.61 3.05
N LYS A 96 9.53 1.07 4.19
CA LYS A 96 9.97 0.22 5.30
C LYS A 96 9.39 0.72 6.62
N PHE A 97 8.61 -0.14 7.26
CA PHE A 97 8.22 0.01 8.65
C PHE A 97 9.20 -0.73 9.57
N THR A 98 9.57 -0.11 10.68
CA THR A 98 10.31 -0.75 11.78
C THR A 98 9.58 -0.47 13.09
N LEU A 99 9.30 -1.50 13.88
CA LEU A 99 8.50 -1.43 15.11
C LEU A 99 9.29 -2.00 16.29
N ASN A 100 9.21 -1.34 17.44
CA ASN A 100 9.77 -1.80 18.70
C ASN A 100 8.84 -1.45 19.87
N PRO A 101 8.63 -2.34 20.85
CA PRO A 101 7.96 -1.98 22.10
C PRO A 101 8.69 -0.85 22.82
N THR A 102 7.94 0.05 23.45
CA THR A 102 8.53 1.16 24.24
C THR A 102 8.95 0.72 25.63
N ALA A 103 8.28 -0.28 26.20
CA ALA A 103 8.60 -0.82 27.51
C ALA A 103 9.70 -1.89 27.41
N SER A 104 10.69 -1.81 28.32
CA SER A 104 11.75 -2.82 28.41
C SER A 104 11.18 -4.21 28.70
N GLY A 105 11.70 -5.22 28.01
CA GLY A 105 11.25 -6.60 28.16
C GLY A 105 9.91 -6.93 27.48
N ALA A 106 9.17 -5.93 26.99
CA ALA A 106 7.92 -6.15 26.29
C ALA A 106 8.14 -6.74 24.89
N THR A 107 7.05 -7.26 24.33
CA THR A 107 6.96 -7.86 23.00
C THR A 107 5.83 -7.21 22.21
N ILE A 108 5.86 -7.32 20.89
CA ILE A 108 4.80 -6.77 20.03
C ILE A 108 3.59 -7.70 20.08
N ASN A 109 2.41 -7.12 20.32
CA ASN A 109 1.11 -7.78 20.38
C ASN A 109 0.02 -6.89 19.75
N VAL A 110 0.28 -6.42 18.53
CA VAL A 110 -0.60 -5.49 17.81
C VAL A 110 -1.56 -6.25 16.88
N SER A 111 -2.84 -5.90 16.89
CA SER A 111 -3.81 -6.39 15.90
C SER A 111 -3.70 -5.61 14.59
N LYS A 112 -4.11 -6.24 13.49
CA LYS A 112 -4.12 -5.61 12.15
C LYS A 112 -4.87 -4.27 12.17
N GLY A 113 -6.12 -4.26 12.65
CA GLY A 113 -6.93 -3.04 12.67
C GLY A 113 -6.34 -1.92 13.52
N ARG A 114 -5.69 -2.25 14.65
CA ARG A 114 -4.99 -1.25 15.48
C ARG A 114 -3.80 -0.66 14.73
N TRP A 115 -2.99 -1.52 14.13
CA TRP A 115 -1.79 -1.12 13.41
C TRP A 115 -2.12 -0.21 12.22
N GLU A 116 -3.08 -0.61 11.38
CA GLU A 116 -3.55 0.22 10.26
C GLU A 116 -4.13 1.56 10.74
N GLY A 117 -4.86 1.56 11.87
CA GLY A 117 -5.36 2.78 12.50
C GLY A 117 -4.24 3.73 12.96
N CYS A 118 -3.16 3.20 13.54
CA CYS A 118 -1.99 3.97 13.92
C CYS A 118 -1.28 4.59 12.70
N ILE A 119 -1.16 3.86 11.60
CA ILE A 119 -0.58 4.39 10.36
C ILE A 119 -1.44 5.50 9.78
N ARG A 120 -2.77 5.31 9.72
CA ARG A 120 -3.69 6.37 9.26
C ARG A 120 -3.57 7.64 10.11
N ALA A 121 -3.53 7.50 11.43
CA ALA A 121 -3.37 8.62 12.34
C ALA A 121 -2.00 9.32 12.16
N ALA A 122 -0.92 8.56 11.97
CA ALA A 122 0.39 9.15 11.69
C ALA A 122 0.45 9.85 10.33
N ARG A 123 -0.17 9.27 9.29
CA ARG A 123 -0.29 9.88 7.95
C ARG A 123 -1.15 11.13 7.93
N ALA A 124 -2.15 11.24 8.81
CA ALA A 124 -2.90 12.48 8.97
C ALA A 124 -2.01 13.65 9.46
N THR A 125 -0.93 13.36 10.22
CA THR A 125 0.08 14.36 10.61
C THR A 125 1.20 14.52 9.58
N CYS A 126 1.64 13.43 8.94
CA CYS A 126 2.69 13.41 7.92
C CYS A 126 2.16 12.81 6.60
N PRO A 127 1.43 13.60 5.78
CA PRO A 127 0.75 13.10 4.58
C PRO A 127 1.68 12.44 3.56
N SER A 128 2.93 12.89 3.50
CA SER A 128 3.97 12.36 2.63
C SER A 128 5.29 12.16 3.39
N GLY A 129 6.22 11.46 2.74
CA GLY A 129 7.56 11.28 3.27
C GLY A 129 7.67 10.26 4.40
N SER A 130 8.86 10.23 4.98
CA SER A 130 9.24 9.41 6.14
C SER A 130 8.77 10.07 7.44
N PHE A 131 8.46 9.24 8.43
CA PHE A 131 8.08 9.74 9.75
C PHE A 131 8.42 8.74 10.85
N LYS A 132 8.41 9.21 12.10
CA LYS A 132 8.40 8.37 13.30
C LYS A 132 7.17 8.68 14.14
N SER A 133 6.66 7.70 14.87
CA SER A 133 5.51 7.85 15.74
C SER A 133 5.46 6.74 16.80
N THR A 134 4.55 6.84 17.75
CA THR A 134 4.27 5.80 18.74
C THR A 134 2.80 5.41 18.66
N CYS A 135 2.53 4.14 18.38
CA CYS A 135 1.18 3.56 18.37
C CYS A 135 0.78 3.22 19.80
N LYS A 136 -0.36 3.75 20.28
CA LYS A 136 -0.83 3.47 21.64
C LYS A 136 -1.29 2.02 21.79
N GLY A 137 -0.74 1.34 22.78
CA GLY A 137 -0.87 -0.10 22.96
C GLY A 137 -0.14 -0.89 21.87
N GLY A 138 -0.55 -2.14 21.68
CA GLY A 138 0.03 -3.02 20.65
C GLY A 138 1.36 -3.67 21.05
N ALA A 139 1.83 -3.45 22.27
CA ALA A 139 2.82 -4.28 22.93
C ALA A 139 2.15 -5.15 24.01
N SER A 140 2.84 -6.18 24.49
CA SER A 140 2.43 -6.98 25.66
C SER A 140 2.37 -6.13 26.93
N THR A 141 3.15 -5.04 26.98
CA THR A 141 3.05 -3.98 27.97
C THR A 141 3.45 -2.66 27.31
N GLY A 142 2.64 -1.62 27.50
CA GLY A 142 2.90 -0.30 26.92
C GLY A 142 2.60 -0.20 25.42
N ASP A 143 3.37 0.65 24.76
CA ASP A 143 3.13 1.12 23.39
C ASP A 143 4.15 0.53 22.40
N VAL A 144 3.96 0.80 21.11
CA VAL A 144 4.90 0.42 20.04
C VAL A 144 5.41 1.67 19.34
N ALA A 145 6.71 1.95 19.48
CA ALA A 145 7.39 2.94 18.67
C ALA A 145 7.59 2.41 17.25
N PHE A 146 7.40 3.26 16.24
CA PHE A 146 7.60 2.86 14.85
C PHE A 146 8.12 3.99 13.95
N THR A 147 8.79 3.59 12.88
CA THR A 147 9.27 4.48 11.82
C THR A 147 8.78 4.00 10.46
N LEU A 148 8.49 4.93 9.57
CA LEU A 148 8.38 4.72 8.13
C LEU A 148 9.56 5.41 7.46
N THR A 149 10.34 4.68 6.67
CA THR A 149 11.46 5.19 5.87
C THR A 149 11.35 4.71 4.43
N ASN A 150 11.93 5.46 3.50
CA ASN A 150 12.31 4.91 2.19
C ASN A 150 13.69 4.21 2.36
N PRO A 151 13.77 2.87 2.23
CA PRO A 151 14.97 2.09 2.53
C PRO A 151 16.11 2.26 1.52
#